data_AF-U2Z3V1-F1
#
_entry.id   AF-U2Z3V1-F1
#
_cell.length_a   1.000
_cell.length_b   1.000
_cell.length_c   1.000
_cell.angle_alpha   90.00
_cell.angle_beta   90.00
_cell.angle_gamma   90.00
#
_symmetry.space_group_name_H-M   'P 1'
#
loop_
_entity.id
_entity.type
_entity.pdbx_description
1 polymer ?
#
loop_
_entity_poly.entity_id
_entity_poly.type
_entity_poly.pdbx_seq_one_letter_code
_entity_poly.pdbx_strand_id
1 'polypeptide(L)' 'MGIDTERDIEANLQIGPTDQGMVRLFIEAGATEIPMDFDPEEAEDIAEEIMAAARAARALKKKG' A
#
# COMPACT_ATOMS: atom_id res chain seq x y z
N MET A 1 12.37 -14.38 -2.44
CA MET A 1 11.37 -13.75 -1.58
C MET A 1 10.46 -12.98 -2.51
N GLY A 2 9.25 -13.47 -2.74
CA GLY A 2 8.30 -12.86 -3.69
C GLY A 2 7.09 -12.31 -2.97
N ILE A 3 6.28 -11.54 -3.68
CA ILE A 3 5.01 -10.98 -3.19
C ILE A 3 4.03 -12.06 -2.69
N ASP A 4 4.15 -13.30 -3.17
CA ASP A 4 3.27 -14.42 -2.83
C ASP A 4 3.74 -15.27 -1.64
N THR A 5 4.83 -14.89 -0.95
CA THR A 5 5.31 -15.65 0.21
C THR A 5 4.55 -15.23 1.46
N GLU A 6 3.64 -16.08 1.95
CA GLU A 6 2.88 -15.83 3.19
C GLU A 6 3.82 -15.63 4.39
N ARG A 7 3.55 -14.60 5.19
CA ARG A 7 4.21 -14.36 6.48
C ARG A 7 3.17 -14.10 7.55
N ASP A 8 3.43 -14.64 8.74
CA ASP A 8 2.60 -14.47 9.94
C ASP A 8 2.98 -13.19 10.69
N ILE A 9 2.99 -12.06 9.96
CA ILE A 9 3.29 -10.73 10.51
C ILE A 9 2.05 -9.86 10.32
N GLU A 10 1.46 -9.42 11.43
CA GLU A 10 0.42 -8.40 11.43
C GLU A 10 1.05 -7.02 11.22
N ALA A 11 0.53 -6.28 10.24
CA ALA A 11 0.96 -4.93 9.94
C ALA A 11 -0.25 -4.01 9.77
N ASN A 12 -0.15 -2.79 10.30
CA ASN A 12 -1.13 -1.73 10.11
C ASN A 12 -0.62 -0.77 9.03
N LEU A 13 -1.52 -0.35 8.13
CA LEU A 13 -1.25 0.68 7.13
C LEU A 13 -2.12 1.90 7.41
N GLN A 14 -1.49 3.07 7.53
CA GLN A 14 -2.15 4.36 7.64
C GLN A 14 -1.74 5.26 6.47
N ILE A 15 -2.68 6.04 5.94
CA ILE A 15 -2.44 6.95 4.82
C ILE A 15 -3.01 8.33 5.19
N GLY A 16 -2.22 9.40 5.00
CA GLY A 16 -2.67 10.76 5.29
C GLY A 16 -1.70 11.85 4.85
N PRO A 17 -2.11 13.13 4.87
CA PRO A 17 -1.25 14.25 4.50
C PRO A 17 -0.19 14.53 5.57
N THR A 18 0.96 15.04 5.15
CA THR A 18 2.00 15.60 6.04
C THR A 18 1.84 17.12 6.17
N ASP A 19 2.53 17.70 7.14
CA ASP A 19 2.66 19.15 7.30
C ASP A 19 3.49 19.81 6.19
N GLN A 20 4.24 19.02 5.41
CA GLN A 20 5.03 19.47 4.27
C GLN A 20 4.25 19.42 2.93
N GLY A 21 2.98 19.02 2.96
CA GLY A 21 2.15 18.92 1.75
C GLY A 21 2.33 17.62 0.97
N MET A 22 2.96 16.61 1.58
CA MET A 22 3.16 15.28 1.02
C MET A 22 2.05 14.34 1.44
N VAL A 23 1.93 13.17 0.82
CA VAL A 23 1.11 12.05 1.29
C VAL A 23 2.01 10.99 1.92
N ARG A 24 1.74 10.64 3.18
CA ARG A 24 2.46 9.59 3.91
C ARG A 24 1.71 8.27 3.83
N LEU A 25 2.40 7.21 3.42
CA LEU A 25 2.05 5.83 3.71
C LEU A 25 2.89 5.37 4.91
N PHE A 26 2.23 5.05 6.01
CA PHE A 26 2.89 4.61 7.24
C PHE A 26 2.54 3.15 7.53
N ILE A 27 3.58 2.30 7.56
CA ILE A 27 3.46 0.88 7.87
C ILE A 27 4.04 0.64 9.26
N GLU A 28 3.24 0.05 10.14
CA GLU A 28 3.66 -0.37 11.48
C GLU A 28 3.56 -1.90 11.57
N ALA A 29 4.68 -2.56 11.87
CA ALA A 29 4.77 -4.01 12.01
C ALA A 29 5.57 -4.36 13.28
N GLY A 30 4.85 -4.58 14.39
CA GLY A 30 5.45 -4.83 15.70
C GLY A 30 6.30 -3.65 16.16
N ALA A 31 7.61 -3.85 16.30
CA ALA A 31 8.55 -2.79 16.69
C ALA A 31 9.14 -2.02 15.49
N THR A 32 8.73 -2.34 14.26
CA THR A 32 9.25 -1.71 13.03
C THR A 32 8.24 -0.74 12.48
N GLU A 33 8.67 0.50 12.23
CA GLU A 33 7.88 1.55 11.62
C GLU A 33 8.55 2.02 10.34
N ILE A 34 7.77 2.11 9.25
CA ILE A 34 8.26 2.52 7.93
C ILE A 34 7.36 3.64 7.41
N PRO A 35 7.75 4.92 7.61
CA PRO A 35 7.13 6.06 6.93
C PRO A 35 7.69 6.21 5.52
N MET A 36 6.81 6.36 4.54
CA MET A 36 7.16 6.71 3.16
C MET A 36 6.31 7.91 2.74
N ASP A 37 6.97 8.98 2.31
CA ASP A 37 6.32 10.22 1.86
C ASP A 37 6.45 10.35 0.35
N PHE A 38 5.35 10.72 -0.27
CA PHE A 38 5.21 10.85 -1.72
C PHE A 38 4.62 12.21 -2.06
N ASP A 39 5.02 12.77 -3.18
CA ASP A 39 4.36 13.97 -3.72
C ASP A 39 2.89 13.63 -4.04
N PRO A 40 1.97 14.62 -4.07
CA PRO A 40 0.57 14.37 -4.41
C PRO A 40 0.39 13.60 -5.74
N GLU A 41 1.15 13.94 -6.77
CA GLU A 41 1.12 13.28 -8.08
C GLU A 41 1.59 11.81 -7.98
N GLU A 42 2.65 11.53 -7.24
CA GLU A 42 3.13 10.14 -7.00
C GLU A 42 2.10 9.32 -6.22
N ALA A 43 1.42 9.95 -5.25
CA ALA A 43 0.37 9.30 -4.47
C ALA A 43 -0.87 8.96 -5.33
N GLU A 44 -1.21 9.81 -6.30
CA GLU A 44 -2.26 9.55 -7.29
C GLU A 44 -1.90 8.33 -8.16
N ASP A 45 -0.66 8.28 -8.68
CA ASP A 45 -0.17 7.13 -9.47
C ASP A 45 -0.23 5.82 -8.66
N ILE A 46 0.20 5.83 -7.40
CA ILE A 46 0.12 4.66 -6.50
C ILE A 46 -1.34 4.22 -6.31
N ALA A 47 -2.28 5.15 -6.14
CA ALA A 47 -3.69 4.83 -5.99
C ALA A 47 -4.27 4.18 -7.26
N GLU A 48 -3.86 4.65 -8.44
CA GLU A 48 -4.26 4.04 -9.71
C GLU A 48 -3.72 2.59 -9.85
N GLU A 49 -2.46 2.35 -9.48
CA GLU A 49 -1.86 1.02 -9.50
C GLU A 49 -2.59 0.05 -8.55
N ILE A 50 -2.89 0.48 -7.33
CA ILE A 50 -3.66 -0.33 -6.35
C ILE A 50 -5.05 -0.68 -6.93
N MET A 51 -5.72 0.29 -7.55
CA MET A 51 -7.03 0.08 -8.16
C MET A 51 -6.96 -0.89 -9.34
N ALA A 52 -5.91 -0.81 -10.16
CA ALA A 52 -5.66 -1.75 -11.25
C ALA A 52 -5.42 -3.17 -10.72
N ALA A 53 -4.57 -3.33 -9.71
CA ALA A 53 -4.30 -4.61 -9.05
C ALA A 53 -5.57 -5.22 -8.43
N ALA A 54 -6.39 -4.40 -7.75
CA ALA A 54 -7.65 -4.85 -7.17
C ALA A 54 -8.64 -5.35 -8.25
N ARG A 55 -8.72 -4.67 -9.39
CA ARG A 55 -9.54 -5.13 -10.55
C ARG A 55 -9.04 -6.47 -11.09
N ALA A 56 -7.73 -6.62 -11.25
CA ALA A 56 -7.12 -7.88 -11.72
C ALA A 56 -7.38 -9.04 -10.74
N ALA A 57 -7.20 -8.82 -9.43
CA ALA A 57 -7.46 -9.83 -8.40
C ALA A 57 -8.93 -10.29 -8.39
N ARG A 58 -9.88 -9.36 -8.53
CA ARG A 58 -11.31 -9.70 -8.66
C ARG A 58 -11.62 -10.53 -9.90
N ALA A 59 -10.94 -10.26 -11.02
CA ALA A 59 -11.10 -11.03 -12.25
C ALA A 59 -10.59 -12.46 -12.11
N LEU A 60 -9.50 -12.68 -11.35
CA LEU A 60 -9.00 -14.02 -11.02
C LEU A 60 -10.01 -14.81 -10.18
N LYS A 61 -10.61 -14.19 -9.16
CA LYS A 61 -11.62 -14.83 -8.30
C LYS A 61 -12.90 -15.25 -9.06
N LYS A 62 -13.25 -14.58 -10.16
CA LYS A 62 -14.43 -14.95 -10.98
C LYS A 62 -14.20 -16.19 -11.85
N LYS A 63 -12.94 -16.58 -12.08
CA LYS A 63 -12.56 -17.71 -12.96
C LYS A 63 -12.34 -19.03 -12.21
N GLY A 64 -12.29 -19.02 -10.88
CA GLY A 64 -12.29 -20.20 -10.02
C GLY A 64 -13.64 -20.39 -9.36
#